data_AF-A0A250XL32-F1
#
_entry.id   AF-A0A250XL32-F1
#
_cell.length_a   1.000
_cell.length_b   1.000
_cell.length_c   1.000
_cell.angle_alpha   90.00
_cell.angle_beta   90.00
_cell.angle_gamma   90.00
#
_symmetry.space_group_name_H-M   'P 1'
#
loop_
_entity.id
_entity.type
_entity.pdbx_description
1 polymer ?
#
loop_
_entity_poly.entity_id
_entity_poly.type
_entity_poly.pdbx_seq_one_letter_code
_entity_poly.pdbx_strand_id
1 'polypeptide(L)'
;MFLLACSLQGAVAEPWWASALHIARQLAAAPQTERPEKWMIKGGAAQVPPLLAADIQKLAGKVLLKSSVHSIKQAGNHVSVHTEKDHIKAKAVVVSMPPHLAGRIPYDPPMPPARDQLTQRVFMGSIMKVVATYHTPFWREDPSTNFTIAFDPATSGPIRTIYDVTPPVEIGGGGSGVLAGFVIEDAAVPAVRGGAENADSE
;
A
#
# COMPACT_ATOMS: atom_id res chain seq x y z
N MET A 1 23.11 19.74 -9.65
CA MET A 1 22.13 18.67 -9.93
C MET A 1 21.83 17.92 -8.63
N PHE A 2 21.28 18.62 -7.64
CA PHE A 2 20.99 18.13 -6.29
C PHE A 2 19.92 19.08 -5.76
N LEU A 3 18.92 18.58 -5.01
CA LEU A 3 17.73 19.28 -4.49
C LEU A 3 16.49 19.33 -5.40
N LEU A 4 16.06 18.20 -5.97
CA LEU A 4 14.65 18.04 -6.35
C LEU A 4 13.94 16.87 -5.63
N ALA A 5 14.68 16.07 -4.85
CA ALA A 5 14.12 14.87 -4.20
C ALA A 5 13.59 15.12 -2.77
N CYS A 6 13.92 16.26 -2.15
CA CYS A 6 13.63 16.48 -0.73
C CYS A 6 12.21 17.02 -0.43
N SER A 7 11.38 17.30 -1.45
CA SER A 7 10.04 17.88 -1.26
C SER A 7 8.92 17.14 -1.99
N LEU A 8 9.20 15.99 -2.61
CA LEU A 8 8.17 15.20 -3.26
C LEU A 8 7.53 14.26 -2.24
N GLN A 9 6.59 14.80 -1.45
CA GLN A 9 5.53 13.98 -0.84
C GLN A 9 4.96 13.08 -1.95
N GLY A 10 5.24 11.77 -1.88
CA GLY A 10 4.72 10.77 -2.82
C GLY A 10 5.76 9.91 -3.54
N ALA A 11 7.05 10.28 -3.56
CA ALA A 11 8.09 9.39 -4.07
C ALA A 11 8.52 8.42 -2.96
N VAL A 12 8.02 7.18 -3.01
CA VAL A 12 8.33 6.13 -2.04
C VAL A 12 9.59 5.33 -2.37
N ALA A 13 10.42 5.82 -3.30
CA ALA A 13 11.63 5.15 -3.78
C ALA A 13 12.85 6.07 -3.73
N GLU A 14 14.03 5.50 -3.47
CA GLU A 14 15.28 6.27 -3.55
C GLU A 14 15.48 6.80 -4.98
N PRO A 15 16.03 8.02 -5.15
CA PRO A 15 16.11 8.68 -6.45
C PRO A 15 16.87 7.88 -7.52
N TRP A 16 17.81 7.02 -7.12
CA TRP A 16 18.60 6.17 -8.03
C TRP A 16 17.90 4.87 -8.44
N TRP A 17 16.79 4.49 -7.79
CA TRP A 17 16.01 3.30 -8.18
C TRP A 17 14.81 3.63 -9.06
N ALA A 18 14.39 4.89 -9.10
CA ALA A 18 13.18 5.30 -9.81
C ALA A 18 13.48 5.99 -11.14
N SER A 19 12.74 5.64 -12.18
CA SER A 19 12.76 6.38 -13.44
C SER A 19 12.15 7.78 -13.26
N ALA A 20 12.87 8.81 -13.67
CA ALA A 20 12.38 10.20 -13.63
C ALA A 20 11.07 10.37 -14.44
N LEU A 21 10.95 9.69 -15.58
CA LEU A 21 9.71 9.70 -16.37
C LEU A 21 8.55 9.03 -15.62
N HIS A 22 8.82 7.94 -14.91
CA HIS A 22 7.81 7.27 -14.10
C HIS A 22 7.32 8.14 -12.95
N ILE A 23 8.23 8.84 -12.24
CA ILE A 23 7.89 9.81 -11.21
C ILE A 23 7.06 10.96 -11.79
N ALA A 24 7.51 11.55 -12.91
CA ALA A 24 6.78 12.64 -13.55
C ALA A 24 5.36 12.22 -13.94
N ARG A 25 5.19 11.00 -14.46
CA ARG A 25 3.87 10.43 -14.76
C ARG A 25 3.01 10.28 -13.50
N GLN A 26 3.57 9.81 -12.39
CA GLN A 26 2.83 9.69 -11.13
C GLN A 26 2.37 11.06 -10.63
N LEU A 27 3.25 12.06 -10.65
CA LEU A 27 2.91 13.43 -10.23
C LEU A 27 1.86 14.07 -11.14
N ALA A 28 1.88 13.78 -12.44
CA ALA A 28 0.86 14.22 -13.36
C ALA A 28 -0.50 13.53 -13.13
N ALA A 29 -0.48 12.25 -12.75
CA ALA A 29 -1.70 11.47 -12.48
C ALA A 29 -2.31 11.75 -11.09
N ALA A 30 -1.48 12.13 -10.12
CA ALA A 30 -1.88 12.48 -8.76
C ALA A 30 -1.16 13.77 -8.32
N PRO A 31 -1.63 14.95 -8.81
CA PRO A 31 -1.06 16.23 -8.41
C PRO A 31 -1.18 16.44 -6.89
N GLN A 32 -0.10 16.86 -6.24
CA GLN A 32 -0.07 17.10 -4.79
C GLN A 32 -0.80 18.37 -4.35
N THR A 33 -1.58 18.99 -5.24
CA THR A 33 -2.35 20.21 -4.98
C THR A 33 -3.54 19.97 -4.06
N GLU A 34 -4.09 18.75 -4.05
CA GLU A 34 -5.34 18.43 -3.33
C GLU A 34 -5.13 17.99 -1.87
N ARG A 35 -3.88 17.75 -1.44
CA ARG A 35 -3.49 17.37 -0.06
C ARG A 35 -4.45 16.34 0.57
N PRO A 36 -4.61 15.15 -0.04
CA PRO A 36 -5.54 14.13 0.45
C PRO A 36 -5.27 13.70 1.90
N GLU A 37 -4.03 13.83 2.37
CA GLU A 37 -3.62 13.59 3.77
C GLU A 37 -4.34 14.49 4.80
N LYS A 38 -5.01 15.56 4.35
CA LYS A 38 -5.88 16.38 5.19
C LYS A 38 -7.12 15.63 5.70
N TRP A 39 -7.58 14.62 4.96
CA TRP A 39 -8.85 13.96 5.24
C TRP A 39 -8.62 12.51 5.67
N MET A 40 -9.30 12.13 6.76
CA MET A 40 -9.33 10.75 7.23
C MET A 40 -10.74 10.19 7.10
N ILE A 41 -10.82 8.89 6.81
CA ILE A 41 -12.09 8.16 6.76
C ILE A 41 -12.50 7.82 8.20
N LYS A 42 -13.68 8.26 8.64
CA LYS A 42 -14.26 7.86 9.93
C LYS A 42 -14.41 6.33 9.99
N GLY A 43 -13.85 5.69 11.02
CA GLY A 43 -13.79 4.21 11.12
C GLY A 43 -12.58 3.58 10.39
N GLY A 44 -11.75 4.38 9.73
CA GLY A 44 -10.55 3.95 9.03
C GLY A 44 -10.82 3.35 7.65
N ALA A 45 -9.82 3.38 6.78
CA ALA A 45 -9.94 2.84 5.42
C ALA A 45 -10.07 1.30 5.39
N ALA A 46 -9.67 0.61 6.46
CA ALA A 46 -9.74 -0.84 6.58
C ALA A 46 -11.18 -1.39 6.55
N GLN A 47 -12.19 -0.55 6.78
CA GLN A 47 -13.59 -0.95 6.67
C GLN A 47 -14.07 -1.08 5.22
N VAL A 48 -13.38 -0.47 4.25
CA VAL A 48 -13.85 -0.44 2.86
C VAL A 48 -13.91 -1.86 2.25
N PRO A 49 -12.87 -2.71 2.35
CA PRO A 49 -12.95 -4.08 1.83
C PRO A 49 -14.08 -4.94 2.41
N PRO A 50 -14.30 -5.04 3.73
CA PRO A 50 -15.40 -5.85 4.27
C PRO A 50 -16.78 -5.29 3.93
N LEU A 51 -16.95 -3.97 3.85
CA LEU A 51 -18.22 -3.36 3.41
C LEU A 51 -18.52 -3.71 1.94
N LEU A 52 -17.52 -3.61 1.05
CA LEU A 52 -17.67 -4.03 -0.35
C LEU A 52 -17.95 -5.53 -0.47
N ALA A 53 -17.30 -6.37 0.34
CA ALA A 53 -17.56 -7.80 0.37
C ALA A 53 -19.02 -8.11 0.77
N ALA A 54 -19.56 -7.39 1.76
CA ALA A 54 -20.95 -7.53 2.16
C ALA A 54 -21.92 -7.10 1.04
N ASP A 55 -21.61 -6.01 0.32
CA ASP A 55 -22.43 -5.57 -0.81
C ASP A 55 -22.41 -6.55 -1.98
N ILE A 56 -21.25 -7.15 -2.28
CA ILE A 56 -21.13 -8.25 -3.27
C ILE A 56 -22.04 -9.42 -2.88
N GLN A 57 -22.05 -9.80 -1.60
CA GLN A 57 -22.89 -10.91 -1.11
C GLN A 57 -24.39 -10.60 -1.20
N LYS A 58 -24.81 -9.36 -0.93
CA LYS A 58 -26.21 -8.91 -1.13
C LYS A 58 -26.66 -9.04 -2.58
N LEU A 59 -25.74 -8.88 -3.52
CA LEU A 59 -25.96 -9.05 -4.96
C LEU A 59 -25.81 -10.52 -5.43
N ALA A 60 -25.83 -11.48 -4.49
CA ALA A 60 -25.61 -12.91 -4.73
C ALA A 60 -24.22 -13.25 -5.33
N GLY A 61 -23.26 -12.33 -5.23
CA GLY A 61 -21.85 -12.59 -5.53
C GLY A 61 -21.17 -13.42 -4.44
N LYS A 62 -20.04 -14.04 -4.77
CA LYS A 62 -19.26 -14.87 -3.84
C LYS A 62 -17.90 -14.24 -3.58
N VAL A 63 -17.49 -14.24 -2.32
CA VAL A 63 -16.14 -13.85 -1.88
C VAL A 63 -15.49 -15.07 -1.24
N LEU A 64 -14.45 -15.59 -1.89
CA LEU A 64 -13.72 -16.78 -1.43
C LEU A 64 -12.40 -16.34 -0.78
N LEU A 65 -12.32 -16.46 0.54
CA LEU A 65 -11.10 -16.20 1.31
C LEU A 65 -10.22 -17.46 1.38
N LYS A 66 -8.91 -17.28 1.63
CA LYS A 66 -7.93 -18.39 1.69
C LYS A 66 -7.97 -19.27 0.42
N SER A 67 -8.19 -18.64 -0.73
CA SER A 67 -8.37 -19.29 -2.02
C SER A 67 -7.38 -18.71 -3.03
N SER A 68 -6.09 -18.96 -2.81
CA SER A 68 -5.03 -18.48 -3.70
C SER A 68 -5.18 -19.09 -5.10
N VAL A 69 -5.05 -18.26 -6.13
CA VAL A 69 -5.08 -18.71 -7.52
C VAL A 69 -3.74 -19.33 -7.90
N HIS A 70 -3.76 -20.57 -8.37
CA HIS A 70 -2.58 -21.33 -8.78
C HIS A 70 -2.42 -21.42 -10.30
N SER A 71 -3.47 -21.23 -11.09
CA SER A 71 -3.35 -21.08 -12.55
C SER A 71 -4.62 -20.50 -13.17
N ILE A 72 -4.45 -19.90 -14.34
CA ILE A 72 -5.54 -19.37 -15.16
C ILE A 72 -5.40 -19.95 -16.57
N LYS A 73 -6.44 -20.64 -17.05
CA LYS A 73 -6.47 -21.25 -18.37
C LYS A 73 -7.60 -20.67 -19.21
N GLN A 74 -7.30 -20.18 -20.40
CA GLN A 74 -8.27 -19.68 -21.35
C GLN A 74 -8.39 -20.66 -22.52
N ALA A 75 -9.61 -21.17 -22.75
CA ALA A 75 -9.90 -22.08 -23.83
C ALA A 75 -11.22 -21.68 -24.52
N GLY A 76 -11.15 -21.38 -25.82
CA GLY A 76 -12.31 -20.91 -26.58
C GLY A 76 -12.91 -19.64 -25.97
N ASN A 77 -14.18 -19.72 -25.57
CA ASN A 77 -14.96 -18.62 -25.00
C ASN A 77 -15.06 -18.63 -23.47
N HIS A 78 -14.24 -19.43 -22.77
CA HIS A 78 -14.24 -19.52 -21.32
C HIS A 78 -12.83 -19.41 -20.74
N VAL A 79 -12.78 -19.03 -19.47
CA VAL A 79 -11.59 -19.02 -18.62
C VAL A 79 -11.85 -19.91 -17.41
N SER A 80 -10.87 -20.72 -17.06
CA SER A 80 -10.87 -21.60 -15.91
C SER A 80 -9.79 -21.14 -14.93
N VAL A 81 -10.18 -20.94 -13.68
CA VAL A 81 -9.30 -20.52 -12.58
C VAL A 81 -9.17 -21.70 -11.62
N HIS A 82 -7.95 -22.12 -11.37
CA HIS A 82 -7.65 -23.17 -10.40
C HIS A 82 -7.12 -22.56 -9.12
N THR A 83 -7.70 -22.97 -8.01
CA THR A 83 -7.19 -22.73 -6.65
C THR A 83 -6.84 -24.07 -6.02
N GLU A 84 -6.39 -24.08 -4.77
CA GLU A 84 -6.09 -25.32 -4.06
C GLU A 84 -7.36 -26.18 -3.90
N LYS A 85 -8.52 -25.54 -3.73
CA LYS A 85 -9.78 -26.19 -3.35
C LYS A 85 -10.84 -26.16 -4.45
N ASP A 86 -10.74 -25.21 -5.38
CA ASP A 86 -11.81 -24.92 -6.32
C ASP A 86 -11.31 -24.88 -7.76
N HIS A 87 -12.22 -25.19 -8.68
CA HIS A 87 -12.06 -25.00 -10.10
C HIS A 87 -13.22 -24.17 -10.64
N ILE A 88 -12.95 -22.91 -10.94
CA ILE A 88 -13.97 -21.90 -11.23
C ILE A 88 -13.95 -21.62 -12.73
N LYS A 89 -15.08 -21.86 -13.42
CA LYS A 89 -15.26 -21.47 -14.82
C LYS A 89 -15.98 -20.13 -14.92
N ALA A 90 -15.49 -19.25 -15.79
CA ALA A 90 -16.05 -17.93 -16.03
C ALA A 90 -15.96 -17.54 -17.51
N LYS A 91 -16.68 -16.50 -17.92
CA LYS A 91 -16.57 -15.90 -19.27
C LYS A 91 -15.38 -14.96 -19.38
N ALA A 92 -14.97 -14.36 -18.26
CA ALA A 92 -13.84 -13.44 -18.17
C ALA A 92 -13.23 -13.51 -16.77
N VAL A 93 -11.96 -13.12 -16.66
CA VAL A 93 -11.23 -13.01 -15.39
C VAL A 93 -10.57 -11.63 -15.33
N VAL A 94 -10.73 -10.96 -14.19
CA VAL A 94 -10.04 -9.70 -13.89
C VAL A 94 -8.98 -9.98 -12.83
N VAL A 95 -7.72 -9.74 -13.15
CA VAL A 95 -6.59 -9.90 -12.22
C VAL A 95 -6.29 -8.54 -11.60
N SER A 96 -6.68 -8.36 -10.33
CA SER A 96 -6.61 -7.09 -9.58
C SER A 96 -5.48 -7.03 -8.54
N MET A 97 -4.48 -7.91 -8.66
CA MET A 97 -3.29 -7.91 -7.79
C MET A 97 -2.12 -7.13 -8.40
N PRO A 98 -1.14 -6.71 -7.58
CA PRO A 98 0.07 -6.03 -8.07
C PRO A 98 0.76 -6.80 -9.22
N PRO A 99 1.35 -6.11 -10.22
CA PRO A 99 1.91 -6.75 -11.41
C PRO A 99 2.94 -7.85 -11.12
N HIS A 100 3.82 -7.65 -10.15
CA HIS A 100 4.82 -8.66 -9.77
C HIS A 100 4.22 -9.93 -9.17
N LEU A 101 3.05 -9.86 -8.51
CA LEU A 101 2.32 -11.05 -8.06
C LEU A 101 1.53 -11.67 -9.22
N ALA A 102 0.91 -10.84 -10.05
CA ALA A 102 0.16 -11.30 -11.23
C ALA A 102 1.04 -12.12 -12.18
N GLY A 103 2.31 -11.76 -12.33
CA GLY A 103 3.28 -12.50 -13.14
C GLY A 103 3.69 -13.86 -12.58
N ARG A 104 3.40 -14.16 -11.31
CA ARG A 104 3.70 -15.48 -10.69
C ARG A 104 2.61 -16.52 -10.96
N ILE A 105 1.46 -16.11 -11.49
CA ILE A 105 0.40 -17.03 -11.88
C ILE A 105 0.81 -17.72 -13.20
N PRO A 106 0.76 -19.05 -13.29
CA PRO A 106 0.83 -19.78 -14.55
C PRO A 106 -0.40 -19.48 -15.42
N TYR A 107 -0.16 -19.02 -16.64
CA TYR A 107 -1.19 -18.76 -17.66
C TYR A 107 -1.10 -19.77 -18.80
N ASP A 108 -2.24 -20.23 -19.29
CA ASP A 108 -2.37 -21.06 -20.48
C ASP A 108 -3.50 -20.52 -21.38
N PRO A 109 -3.22 -19.96 -22.57
CA PRO A 109 -1.89 -19.79 -23.15
C PRO A 109 -1.01 -18.81 -22.33
N PRO A 110 0.33 -18.85 -22.52
CA PRO A 110 1.23 -17.92 -21.87
C PRO A 110 0.84 -16.46 -22.12
N MET A 111 1.18 -15.57 -21.17
CA MET A 111 0.95 -14.14 -21.35
C MET A 111 1.68 -13.61 -22.59
N PRO A 112 1.14 -12.56 -23.25
CA PRO A 112 1.87 -11.86 -24.30
C PRO A 112 3.27 -11.43 -23.81
N PRO A 113 4.33 -11.56 -24.63
CA PRO A 113 5.71 -11.33 -24.20
C PRO A 113 5.95 -9.97 -23.52
N ALA A 114 5.31 -8.91 -24.01
CA ALA A 114 5.41 -7.58 -23.42
C ALA A 114 4.85 -7.52 -21.99
N ARG A 115 3.75 -8.23 -21.72
CA ARG A 115 3.14 -8.31 -20.39
C ARG A 115 3.99 -9.15 -19.45
N ASP A 116 4.48 -10.29 -19.93
CA ASP A 116 5.38 -11.15 -19.15
C ASP A 116 6.63 -10.38 -18.69
N GLN A 117 7.29 -9.69 -19.62
CA GLN A 117 8.45 -8.84 -19.32
C GLN A 117 8.13 -7.69 -18.35
N LEU A 118 6.96 -7.07 -18.48
CA LEU A 118 6.53 -5.98 -17.59
C LEU A 118 6.38 -6.48 -16.15
N THR A 119 5.70 -7.61 -15.95
CA THR A 119 5.44 -8.14 -14.60
C THR A 119 6.71 -8.50 -13.83
N GLN A 120 7.82 -8.78 -14.53
CA GLN A 120 9.13 -9.05 -13.94
C GLN A 120 9.91 -7.79 -13.55
N ARG A 121 9.53 -6.61 -14.07
CA ARG A 121 10.30 -5.35 -13.96
C ARG A 121 9.60 -4.26 -13.16
N VAL A 122 8.34 -4.46 -12.79
CA VAL A 122 7.58 -3.56 -11.93
C VAL A 122 7.61 -4.09 -10.50
N PHE A 123 8.54 -3.61 -9.71
CA PHE A 123 8.65 -3.92 -8.29
C PHE A 123 7.88 -2.92 -7.42
N MET A 124 7.62 -3.30 -6.17
CA MET A 124 7.09 -2.39 -5.16
C MET A 124 8.23 -1.89 -4.29
N GLY A 125 8.20 -0.62 -3.90
CA GLY A 125 9.12 -0.07 -2.90
C GLY A 125 8.88 -0.67 -1.52
N SER A 126 9.85 -0.52 -0.62
CA SER A 126 9.74 -0.98 0.77
C SER A 126 9.28 0.14 1.68
N ILE A 127 8.23 -0.09 2.48
CA ILE A 127 7.73 0.90 3.44
C ILE A 127 7.37 0.20 4.74
N MET A 128 7.83 0.75 5.86
CA MET A 128 7.36 0.41 7.19
C MET A 128 6.55 1.58 7.75
N LYS A 129 5.31 1.29 8.13
CA LYS A 129 4.44 2.24 8.84
C LYS A 129 4.59 2.01 10.34
N VAL A 130 4.99 3.05 11.05
CA VAL A 130 5.13 3.06 12.51
C VAL A 130 3.98 3.86 13.10
N VAL A 131 3.30 3.33 14.11
CA VAL A 131 2.23 4.02 14.82
C VAL A 131 2.59 4.13 16.28
N ALA A 132 2.77 5.35 16.77
CA ALA A 132 3.05 5.64 18.17
C ALA A 132 1.79 6.22 18.84
N THR A 133 1.43 5.68 20.00
CA THR A 133 0.31 6.16 20.81
C THR A 133 0.81 6.83 22.08
N TYR A 134 0.15 7.90 22.47
CA TYR A 134 0.48 8.73 23.62
C TYR A 134 -0.77 9.00 24.44
N HIS A 135 -0.60 9.27 25.74
CA HIS A 135 -1.71 9.62 26.62
C HIS A 135 -2.41 10.92 26.21
N THR A 136 -1.66 11.90 25.68
CA THR A 136 -2.18 13.19 25.19
C THR A 136 -1.50 13.59 23.87
N PRO A 137 -2.20 14.30 22.96
CA PRO A 137 -1.59 14.87 21.76
C PRO A 137 -0.85 16.18 22.09
N PHE A 138 0.17 16.11 22.95
CA PHE A 138 0.87 17.29 23.49
C PHE A 138 1.50 18.17 22.40
N TRP A 139 1.83 17.62 21.24
CA TRP A 139 2.32 18.37 20.08
C TRP A 139 1.31 19.35 19.50
N ARG A 140 0.04 19.33 19.92
CA ARG A 140 -0.96 20.33 19.51
C ARG A 140 -0.88 21.62 20.33
N GLU A 141 -0.14 21.61 21.43
CA GLU A 141 0.04 22.80 22.30
C GLU A 141 0.95 23.85 21.64
N ASP A 142 1.84 23.42 20.72
CA ASP A 142 2.69 24.30 19.94
C ASP A 142 2.10 24.50 18.52
N PRO A 143 1.78 25.74 18.09
CA PRO A 143 1.29 26.00 16.74
C PRO A 143 2.27 25.66 15.62
N SER A 144 3.57 25.49 15.91
CA SER A 144 4.62 25.20 14.94
C SER A 144 4.71 23.72 14.52
N THR A 145 4.09 22.81 15.27
CA THR A 145 4.16 21.34 15.07
C THR A 145 2.94 20.75 14.35
N ASN A 146 2.08 21.60 13.80
CA ASN A 146 0.65 21.31 13.75
C ASN A 146 0.19 20.25 12.73
N PHE A 147 1.00 19.79 11.77
CA PHE A 147 0.49 18.84 10.76
C PHE A 147 1.50 17.84 10.18
N THR A 148 2.78 18.17 10.10
CA THR A 148 3.79 17.25 9.55
C THR A 148 5.16 17.67 10.04
N ILE A 149 5.89 16.76 10.67
CA ILE A 149 7.30 16.99 11.00
C ILE A 149 8.11 16.14 10.02
N ALA A 150 8.77 16.82 9.09
CA ALA A 150 9.77 16.22 8.22
C ALA A 150 11.11 16.27 8.96
N PHE A 151 11.75 15.11 9.03
CA PHE A 151 12.95 14.92 9.83
C PHE A 151 14.16 14.75 8.92
N ASP A 152 15.26 15.41 9.26
CA ASP A 152 16.53 15.18 8.57
C ASP A 152 17.04 13.78 8.99
N PRO A 153 17.19 12.84 8.05
CA PRO A 153 17.67 11.49 8.36
C PRO A 153 19.01 11.46 9.09
N ALA A 154 19.88 12.46 8.90
CA ALA A 154 21.19 12.51 9.56
C ALA A 154 21.09 12.83 11.05
N THR A 155 20.02 13.49 11.49
CA THR A 155 19.87 13.97 12.88
C THR A 155 18.73 13.28 13.63
N SER A 156 17.75 12.73 12.91
CA SER A 156 16.43 12.41 13.45
C SER A 156 16.02 10.94 13.24
N GLY A 157 16.94 10.12 12.71
CA GLY A 157 16.72 8.70 12.51
C GLY A 157 15.94 8.35 11.23
N PRO A 158 15.45 7.11 11.10
CA PRO A 158 15.00 6.55 9.82
C PRO A 158 13.61 7.01 9.37
N ILE A 159 12.84 7.68 10.25
CA ILE A 159 11.48 8.15 9.95
C ILE A 159 11.57 9.44 9.14
N ARG A 160 11.00 9.44 7.93
CA ARG A 160 11.08 10.59 7.01
C ARG A 160 9.96 11.59 7.18
N THR A 161 8.79 11.10 7.56
CA THR A 161 7.59 11.93 7.69
C THR A 161 6.71 11.37 8.79
N ILE A 162 6.22 12.27 9.65
CA ILE A 162 5.27 11.96 10.71
C ILE A 162 3.99 12.78 10.50
N TYR A 163 2.85 12.11 10.65
CA TYR A 163 1.52 12.70 10.58
C TYR A 163 0.78 12.53 11.90
N ASP A 164 0.07 13.57 12.33
CA ASP A 164 -0.93 13.45 13.40
C ASP A 164 -2.16 12.73 12.85
N VAL A 165 -2.42 11.54 13.37
CA VAL A 165 -3.57 10.69 13.03
C VAL A 165 -4.46 10.45 14.25
N THR A 166 -4.37 11.32 15.25
CA THR A 166 -5.17 11.27 16.47
C THR A 166 -6.66 11.35 16.11
N PRO A 167 -7.47 10.33 16.46
CA PRO A 167 -8.89 10.36 16.20
C PRO A 167 -9.56 11.54 16.93
N PRO A 168 -10.55 12.22 16.32
CA PRO A 168 -11.38 13.17 17.03
C PRO A 168 -12.02 12.57 18.29
N VAL A 169 -12.14 13.38 19.34
CA VAL A 169 -12.72 12.96 20.63
C VAL A 169 -14.13 12.38 20.44
N GLU A 170 -14.91 12.97 19.54
CA GLU A 170 -16.29 12.59 19.18
C GLU A 170 -16.44 11.16 18.64
N ILE A 171 -15.36 10.57 18.11
CA ILE A 171 -15.38 9.23 17.50
C ILE A 171 -14.56 8.20 18.30
N GLY A 172 -14.28 8.50 19.57
CA GLY A 172 -13.60 7.57 20.48
C GLY A 172 -12.11 7.81 20.66
N GLY A 173 -11.59 8.99 20.27
CA GLY A 173 -10.18 9.33 20.46
C GLY A 173 -9.72 9.44 21.92
N GLY A 174 -10.64 9.54 22.88
CA GLY A 174 -10.37 9.38 24.32
C GLY A 174 -9.31 10.31 24.91
N GLY A 175 -8.86 11.33 24.17
CA GLY A 175 -7.71 12.17 24.53
C GLY A 175 -6.34 11.57 24.20
N SER A 176 -6.24 10.33 23.70
CA SER A 176 -4.95 9.71 23.33
C SER A 176 -4.42 10.26 22.01
N GLY A 177 -3.19 10.75 22.01
CA GLY A 177 -2.51 11.22 20.81
C GLY A 177 -1.99 10.05 19.98
N VAL A 178 -2.10 10.12 18.66
CA VAL A 178 -1.57 9.11 17.74
C VAL A 178 -0.76 9.76 16.62
N LEU A 179 0.48 9.33 16.47
CA LEU A 179 1.37 9.73 15.39
C LEU A 179 1.66 8.54 14.47
N ALA A 180 1.56 8.75 13.16
CA ALA A 180 1.95 7.78 12.15
C ALA A 180 3.21 8.26 11.42
N GLY A 181 4.28 7.48 11.55
CA GLY A 181 5.55 7.70 10.86
C GLY A 181 5.77 6.71 9.73
N PHE A 182 6.52 7.12 8.71
CA PHE A 182 6.94 6.24 7.62
C PHE A 182 8.46 6.13 7.56
N VAL A 183 8.95 4.89 7.59
CA VAL A 183 10.30 4.52 7.22
C VAL A 183 10.22 3.95 5.81
N ILE A 184 11.05 4.45 4.90
CA ILE A 184 11.02 4.07 3.49
C ILE A 184 12.33 3.43 3.07
N GLU A 185 12.21 2.52 2.11
CA GLU A 185 13.29 1.96 1.31
C GLU A 185 14.45 1.36 2.11
N ASP A 186 15.69 1.76 1.85
CA ASP A 186 16.90 1.19 2.45
C ASP A 186 16.80 1.14 3.99
N ALA A 187 16.17 2.14 4.60
CA ALA A 187 15.95 2.19 6.03
C ALA A 187 14.86 1.22 6.53
N ALA A 188 13.90 0.86 5.66
CA ALA A 188 12.81 -0.07 5.98
C ALA A 188 13.21 -1.54 5.78
N VAL A 189 14.10 -1.84 4.81
CA VAL A 189 14.46 -3.21 4.41
C VAL A 189 14.93 -4.09 5.59
N PRO A 190 15.86 -3.65 6.47
CA PRO A 190 16.30 -4.48 7.60
C PRO A 190 15.16 -4.81 8.56
N ALA A 191 14.28 -3.85 8.82
CA ALA A 191 13.19 -3.99 9.76
C ALA A 191 12.05 -4.87 9.20
N VAL A 192 11.79 -4.82 7.89
CA VAL A 192 10.85 -5.74 7.22
C VAL A 192 11.38 -7.17 7.23
N ARG A 193 12.69 -7.37 7.04
CA ARG A 193 13.31 -8.71 7.09
C ARG A 193 13.30 -9.31 8.50
N GLY A 194 13.67 -8.54 9.52
CA GLY A 194 13.67 -9.00 10.91
C GLY A 194 12.26 -9.26 11.48
N GLY A 195 11.24 -8.57 10.99
CA GLY A 195 9.85 -8.85 11.36
C GLY A 195 9.31 -10.17 10.82
N ALA A 196 9.80 -10.64 9.66
CA ALA A 196 9.40 -11.91 9.07
C ALA A 196 9.97 -13.12 9.84
N GLU A 197 11.20 -13.00 10.37
CA GLU A 197 11.85 -14.07 11.15
C GLU A 197 11.20 -14.30 12.53
N ASN A 198 10.56 -13.26 13.10
CA ASN A 198 9.89 -13.35 14.40
C ASN A 198 8.40 -13.72 14.31
N ALA A 199 7.80 -13.74 13.11
CA ALA A 199 6.39 -14.11 12.92
C ALA A 199 6.19 -15.63 12.73
N ASP A 200 7.24 -16.36 12.41
CA ASP A 200 7.24 -17.83 12.28
C ASP A 200 7.55 -18.55 13.61
N SER A 201 7.65 -17.81 14.72
CA SER A 201 8.00 -18.33 16.06
C SER A 201 6.90 -18.17 17.12
N GLU A 202 5.68 -17.73 16.74
CA GLU A 202 4.48 -17.70 17.60
C GLU A 202 3.36 -18.64 17.13
#